data_AF-A0A6P6VYR8-F1
#
_entry.id   AF-A0A6P6VYR8-F1
#
_cell.length_a   1.000
_cell.length_b   1.000
_cell.length_c   1.000
_cell.angle_alpha   90.00
_cell.angle_beta   90.00
_cell.angle_gamma   90.00
#
_symmetry.space_group_name_H-M   'P 1'
#
loop_
_entity.id
_entity.type
_entity.pdbx_description
1 polymer ?
#
loop_
_entity_poly.entity_id
_entity_poly.type
_entity_poly.pdbx_seq_one_letter_code
_entity_poly.pdbx_strand_id
1 'polypeptide(L)'
;MQAALAAMAAHFILSFTAVNHHPLLSQLSNPISASSSPSSLSLHSSFHGASLKLPRQFSAAAPKPITVVAATKKAVAVLKGTSNVEGVVTLTQDDDGLTTVTVKVNGLTPGKHGFHLHEYGDTTNGCMSTGAHFNPKGLTHGAPKDDVRHAGDLGNIVANADGVAEATIVDNQIPLSGPNSVVGRAL
;
A
#
# COMPACT_ATOMS: atom_id res chain seq x y z
N MET A 1 22.71 -0.83 22.59
CA MET A 1 21.52 -0.62 21.76
C MET A 1 20.47 0.03 22.63
N GLN A 2 20.06 1.26 22.30
CA GLN A 2 18.90 1.91 22.92
C GLN A 2 17.67 1.49 22.11
N ALA A 3 16.84 0.61 22.66
CA ALA A 3 15.60 0.18 22.01
C ALA A 3 14.44 0.99 22.59
N ALA A 4 13.56 1.49 21.72
CA ALA A 4 12.31 2.12 22.08
C ALA A 4 11.17 1.27 21.50
N LEU A 5 10.07 1.14 22.24
CA LEU A 5 9.00 0.16 22.03
C LEU A 5 7.75 0.85 21.52
N ALA A 6 7.23 0.44 20.37
CA ALA A 6 5.88 0.82 20.00
C ALA A 6 5.09 -0.37 19.48
N ALA A 7 3.98 -0.72 20.13
CA ALA A 7 2.93 -1.49 19.47
C ALA A 7 2.17 -0.56 18.52
N MET A 8 2.00 -0.95 17.26
CA MET A 8 1.25 -0.16 16.29
C MET A 8 -0.25 -0.18 16.58
N ALA A 9 -0.84 0.99 16.76
CA ALA A 9 -2.29 1.18 16.71
C ALA A 9 -2.69 1.73 15.34
N ALA A 10 -3.61 1.06 14.65
CA ALA A 10 -4.21 1.57 13.42
C ALA A 10 -5.46 2.40 13.73
N HIS A 11 -5.55 3.58 13.14
CA HIS A 11 -6.81 4.31 13.00
C HIS A 11 -7.22 4.23 11.53
N PHE A 12 -8.23 3.43 11.22
CA PHE A 12 -8.79 3.33 9.87
C PHE A 12 -9.69 4.54 9.62
N ILE A 13 -9.13 5.66 9.19
CA ILE A 13 -9.92 6.81 8.74
C ILE A 13 -10.13 6.64 7.24
N LEU A 14 -11.32 6.18 6.82
CA LEU A 14 -11.77 6.36 5.44
C LEU A 14 -11.87 7.87 5.18
N SER A 15 -10.82 8.44 4.61
CA SER A 15 -10.81 9.84 4.19
C SER A 15 -11.25 9.90 2.73
N PHE A 16 -12.49 10.35 2.50
CA PHE A 16 -13.00 10.58 1.15
C PHE A 16 -12.45 11.90 0.63
N THR A 17 -11.40 11.88 -0.20
CA THR A 17 -11.02 13.05 -0.99
C THR A 17 -11.79 12.99 -2.32
N ALA A 18 -12.85 13.80 -2.42
CA ALA A 18 -13.56 13.98 -3.68
C ALA A 18 -12.65 14.76 -4.65
N VAL A 19 -12.06 14.08 -5.62
CA VAL A 19 -11.35 14.73 -6.73
C VAL A 19 -12.39 15.19 -7.75
N ASN A 20 -12.73 16.49 -7.74
CA ASN A 20 -13.55 17.09 -8.79
C ASN A 20 -12.73 17.19 -10.09
N HIS A 21 -13.06 16.34 -11.08
CA HIS A 21 -12.56 16.51 -12.45
C HIS A 21 -13.48 17.46 -13.24
N HIS A 22 -12.96 18.64 -13.57
CA HIS A 22 -13.53 19.54 -14.58
C HIS A 22 -13.18 19.01 -15.98
N PRO A 23 -14.13 18.76 -16.88
CA PRO A 23 -13.81 18.43 -18.26
C PRO A 23 -13.65 19.73 -19.07
N LEU A 24 -12.44 19.99 -19.56
CA LEU A 24 -12.21 21.01 -20.58
C LEU A 24 -12.49 20.37 -21.95
N LEU A 25 -13.61 20.76 -22.56
CA LEU A 25 -13.96 20.46 -23.94
C LEU A 25 -12.95 21.12 -24.89
N SER A 26 -12.35 20.35 -25.80
CA SER A 26 -11.92 20.89 -27.08
C SER A 26 -12.52 20.04 -28.19
N GLN A 27 -13.41 20.68 -28.95
CA GLN A 27 -13.94 20.19 -30.21
C GLN A 27 -12.89 20.34 -31.29
N LEU A 28 -12.76 19.34 -32.16
CA LEU A 28 -12.29 19.50 -33.54
C LEU A 28 -12.98 18.45 -34.42
N SER A 29 -13.29 18.89 -35.62
CA SER A 29 -14.39 18.46 -36.47
C SER A 29 -13.91 17.73 -37.75
N ASN A 30 -14.79 16.84 -38.25
CA ASN A 30 -15.00 16.40 -39.66
C ASN A 30 -13.95 15.49 -40.35
N PRO A 31 -14.26 14.88 -41.53
CA PRO A 31 -15.46 14.10 -41.92
C PRO A 31 -15.15 12.79 -42.72
N ILE A 32 -16.17 11.92 -42.83
CA ILE A 32 -16.61 11.00 -43.92
C ILE A 32 -15.58 10.44 -44.94
N SER A 33 -15.53 9.10 -45.09
CA SER A 33 -15.74 8.39 -46.38
C SER A 33 -15.84 6.86 -46.22
N ALA A 34 -16.82 6.26 -46.92
CA ALA A 34 -17.08 4.83 -47.04
C ALA A 34 -16.76 4.37 -48.47
N SER A 35 -16.29 3.13 -48.67
CA SER A 35 -16.51 2.35 -49.92
C SER A 35 -16.10 0.87 -49.80
N SER A 36 -17.03 -0.02 -50.20
CA SER A 36 -16.90 -1.29 -50.98
C SER A 36 -15.77 -2.30 -50.66
N SER A 37 -15.92 -3.64 -50.60
CA SER A 37 -16.92 -4.62 -51.09
C SER A 37 -16.51 -6.05 -50.64
N PRO A 38 -17.29 -7.13 -50.89
CA PRO A 38 -17.26 -8.38 -50.12
C PRO A 38 -16.58 -9.57 -50.83
N SER A 39 -16.20 -10.60 -50.06
CA SER A 39 -15.94 -11.94 -50.59
C SER A 39 -16.62 -13.02 -49.73
N SER A 40 -17.50 -13.76 -50.39
CA SER A 40 -18.35 -14.84 -49.91
C SER A 40 -17.60 -16.14 -49.71
N LEU A 41 -17.91 -16.87 -48.63
CA LEU A 41 -17.80 -18.33 -48.61
C LEU A 41 -19.09 -18.91 -48.03
N SER A 42 -19.80 -19.64 -48.88
CA SER A 42 -21.03 -20.37 -48.57
C SER A 42 -20.67 -21.76 -48.05
N LEU A 43 -21.16 -22.10 -46.86
CA LEU A 43 -21.17 -23.46 -46.33
C LEU A 43 -22.61 -23.80 -45.96
N HIS A 44 -23.22 -24.66 -46.77
CA HIS A 44 -24.56 -25.20 -46.56
C HIS A 44 -24.53 -26.25 -45.43
N SER A 45 -25.32 -26.06 -44.38
CA SER A 45 -25.73 -27.14 -43.49
C SER A 45 -27.26 -27.15 -43.35
N SER A 46 -27.87 -28.25 -43.74
CA SER A 46 -29.32 -28.47 -43.69
C SER A 46 -29.76 -28.81 -42.26
N PHE A 47 -30.14 -27.80 -41.49
CA PHE A 47 -30.90 -27.98 -40.26
C PHE A 47 -32.25 -27.25 -40.41
N HIS A 48 -33.35 -28.01 -40.43
CA HIS A 48 -34.70 -27.46 -40.33
C HIS A 48 -35.00 -27.10 -38.86
N GLY A 49 -34.50 -25.95 -38.43
CA GLY A 49 -34.89 -25.30 -37.18
C GLY A 49 -35.99 -24.28 -37.44
N ALA A 50 -37.13 -24.40 -36.76
CA ALA A 50 -38.16 -23.36 -36.76
C ALA A 50 -37.57 -22.08 -36.16
N SER A 51 -37.45 -21.02 -36.97
CA SER A 51 -36.96 -19.72 -36.52
C SER A 51 -38.06 -19.00 -35.73
N LEU A 52 -38.03 -19.12 -34.41
CA LEU A 52 -38.81 -18.29 -33.51
C LEU A 52 -38.17 -16.90 -33.44
N LYS A 53 -38.74 -15.95 -34.20
CA LYS A 53 -38.40 -14.52 -34.10
C LYS A 53 -38.96 -13.98 -32.78
N LEU A 54 -38.13 -13.95 -31.73
CA LEU A 54 -38.45 -13.26 -30.49
C LEU A 54 -37.96 -11.81 -30.58
N PRO A 55 -38.82 -10.78 -30.40
CA PRO A 55 -38.37 -9.39 -30.32
C PRO A 55 -37.71 -9.17 -28.96
N ARG A 56 -36.41 -9.41 -28.85
CA ARG A 56 -35.63 -9.08 -27.64
C ARG A 56 -35.04 -7.68 -27.84
N GLN A 57 -35.86 -6.65 -27.62
CA GLN A 57 -35.35 -5.30 -27.39
C GLN A 57 -34.68 -5.28 -26.01
N PHE A 58 -33.39 -5.58 -25.98
CA PHE A 58 -32.57 -5.16 -24.86
C PHE A 58 -32.07 -3.76 -25.14
N SER A 59 -32.70 -2.79 -24.50
CA SER A 59 -32.08 -1.49 -24.29
C SER A 59 -30.87 -1.73 -23.38
N ALA A 60 -29.66 -1.74 -23.94
CA ALA A 60 -28.43 -1.74 -23.18
C ALA A 60 -28.40 -0.45 -22.33
N ALA A 61 -28.65 -0.57 -21.02
CA ALA A 61 -28.46 0.55 -20.12
C ALA A 61 -26.98 0.95 -20.14
N ALA A 62 -26.71 2.24 -20.32
CA ALA A 62 -25.35 2.77 -20.31
C ALA A 62 -24.66 2.39 -18.98
N PRO A 63 -23.41 1.90 -19.02
CA PRO A 63 -22.68 1.55 -17.81
C PRO A 63 -22.48 2.82 -16.97
N LYS A 64 -22.91 2.78 -15.71
CA LYS A 64 -22.59 3.84 -14.75
C LYS A 64 -21.07 3.86 -14.56
N PRO A 65 -20.43 5.05 -14.55
CA PRO A 65 -18.99 5.15 -14.30
C PRO A 65 -18.67 4.57 -12.92
N ILE A 66 -17.80 3.56 -12.89
CA ILE A 66 -17.25 3.01 -11.65
C ILE A 66 -16.22 4.02 -11.15
N THR A 67 -16.53 4.69 -10.06
CA THR A 67 -15.56 5.56 -9.38
C THR A 67 -14.70 4.69 -8.48
N VAL A 68 -13.42 4.53 -8.83
CA VAL A 68 -12.43 3.92 -7.94
C VAL A 68 -12.03 4.98 -6.93
N VAL A 69 -12.45 4.82 -5.67
CA VAL A 69 -12.06 5.71 -4.57
C VAL A 69 -10.74 5.19 -4.01
N ALA A 70 -9.67 5.98 -4.10
CA ALA A 70 -8.40 5.65 -3.46
C ALA A 70 -8.59 5.60 -1.93
N ALA A 71 -8.21 4.49 -1.30
CA ALA A 71 -8.33 4.27 0.13
C ALA A 71 -6.98 4.45 0.83
N THR A 72 -6.78 5.60 1.46
CA THR A 72 -5.60 5.86 2.29
C THR A 72 -5.75 5.20 3.67
N LYS A 73 -4.77 4.38 4.06
CA LYS A 73 -4.64 3.75 5.38
C LYS A 73 -3.55 4.44 6.17
N LYS A 74 -3.76 4.63 7.48
CA LYS A 74 -2.77 5.20 8.40
C LYS A 74 -2.63 4.37 9.67
N ALA A 75 -1.41 4.26 10.17
CA ALA A 75 -1.11 3.67 11.47
C ALA A 75 -0.06 4.52 12.20
N VAL A 76 -0.09 4.47 13.53
CA VAL A 76 0.87 5.20 14.36
C VAL A 76 1.46 4.23 15.39
N ALA A 77 2.79 4.33 15.56
CA ALA A 77 3.54 3.66 16.60
C ALA A 77 4.15 4.76 17.50
N VAL A 78 3.87 4.70 18.80
CA VAL A 78 4.48 5.60 19.80
C VAL A 78 5.57 4.83 20.53
N LEU A 79 6.83 5.22 20.32
CA LEU A 79 8.02 4.52 20.77
C LEU A 79 8.39 4.97 22.18
N LYS A 80 8.53 4.02 23.10
CA LYS A 80 8.94 4.23 24.51
C LYS A 80 9.82 3.10 25.00
N GLY A 81 10.97 3.38 25.59
CA GLY A 81 11.82 2.35 26.20
C GLY A 81 11.79 2.36 27.73
N THR A 82 12.68 1.57 28.33
CA THR A 82 13.10 1.75 29.73
C THR A 82 14.08 2.92 29.90
N SER A 83 14.55 3.49 28.79
CA SER A 83 15.44 4.66 28.75
C SER A 83 14.66 5.94 28.41
N ASN A 84 15.36 7.07 28.32
CA ASN A 84 14.78 8.36 27.91
C ASN A 84 14.54 8.46 26.39
N VAL A 85 14.75 7.38 25.62
CA VAL A 85 14.46 7.36 24.19
C VAL A 85 12.96 7.24 23.97
N GLU A 86 12.41 8.17 23.20
CA GLU A 86 11.01 8.20 22.82
C GLU A 86 10.82 8.74 21.41
N GLY A 87 9.72 8.36 20.77
CA GLY A 87 9.44 8.82 19.42
C GLY A 87 8.04 8.53 18.95
N VAL A 88 7.71 9.03 17.77
CA VAL A 88 6.46 8.73 17.08
C VAL A 88 6.80 8.38 15.64
N VAL A 89 6.21 7.29 15.16
CA VAL A 89 6.32 6.84 13.78
C VAL A 89 4.93 6.77 13.18
N THR A 90 4.73 7.41 12.04
CA THR A 90 3.49 7.35 11.27
C THR A 90 3.71 6.56 9.99
N LEU A 91 2.83 5.61 9.71
CA LEU A 91 2.81 4.85 8.48
C LEU A 91 1.58 5.27 7.68
N THR A 92 1.77 5.52 6.39
CA THR A 92 0.68 5.83 5.45
C THR A 92 0.83 4.95 4.21
N GLN A 93 -0.26 4.36 3.75
CA GLN A 93 -0.31 3.56 2.54
C GLN A 93 -1.57 3.91 1.76
N ASP A 94 -1.43 4.29 0.49
CA ASP A 94 -2.54 4.47 -0.42
C ASP A 94 -2.83 3.16 -1.13
N ASP A 95 -4.10 2.73 -1.10
CA ASP A 95 -4.56 1.45 -1.64
C ASP A 95 -3.64 0.31 -1.18
N ASP A 96 -3.10 -0.49 -2.11
CA ASP A 96 -2.12 -1.54 -1.85
C ASP A 96 -0.71 -1.15 -2.35
N GLY A 97 -0.44 0.16 -2.40
CA GLY A 97 0.83 0.74 -2.85
C GLY A 97 1.97 0.65 -1.82
N LEU A 98 2.98 1.49 -2.01
CA LEU A 98 4.12 1.59 -1.09
C LEU A 98 3.68 2.20 0.25
N THR A 99 4.27 1.70 1.34
CA THR A 99 4.08 2.29 2.67
C THR A 99 5.13 3.36 2.91
N THR A 100 4.70 4.57 3.21
CA THR A 100 5.55 5.68 3.67
C THR A 100 5.59 5.71 5.18
N VAL A 101 6.79 5.69 5.76
CA VAL A 101 7.07 5.69 7.19
C VAL A 101 7.78 6.99 7.57
N THR A 102 7.12 7.84 8.35
CA THR A 102 7.67 9.10 8.86
C THR A 102 8.08 8.90 10.31
N VAL A 103 9.37 9.07 10.61
CA VAL A 103 9.99 8.75 11.90
C VAL A 103 10.46 10.04 12.57
N LYS A 104 10.15 10.19 13.86
CA LYS A 104 10.79 11.17 14.75
C LYS A 104 11.08 10.54 16.09
N VAL A 105 12.37 10.43 16.44
CA VAL A 105 12.84 9.84 17.71
C VAL A 105 13.82 10.79 18.38
N ASN A 106 13.71 10.94 19.69
CA ASN A 106 14.55 11.80 20.52
C ASN A 106 15.30 10.97 21.58
N GLY A 107 16.36 11.54 22.14
CA GLY A 107 17.14 10.94 23.23
C GLY A 107 18.12 9.86 22.79
N LEU A 108 18.32 9.68 21.47
CA LEU A 108 19.30 8.74 20.92
C LEU A 108 20.73 9.27 21.08
N THR A 109 21.72 8.39 21.15
CA THR A 109 23.11 8.82 20.94
C THR A 109 23.32 9.29 19.49
N PRO A 110 24.15 10.30 19.20
CA PRO A 110 24.42 10.70 17.83
C PRO A 110 24.96 9.55 16.95
N GLY A 111 24.55 9.50 15.69
CA GLY A 111 24.98 8.49 14.71
C GLY A 111 23.86 7.56 14.20
N LYS A 112 24.27 6.44 13.61
CA LYS A 112 23.34 5.47 12.98
C LYS A 112 22.72 4.54 14.03
N HIS A 113 21.41 4.34 13.92
CA HIS A 113 20.66 3.36 14.70
C HIS A 113 19.85 2.46 13.77
N GLY A 114 19.93 1.15 14.00
CA GLY A 114 19.09 0.17 13.30
C GLY A 114 17.62 0.44 13.60
N PHE A 115 16.79 0.37 12.57
CA PHE A 115 15.37 0.62 12.65
C PHE A 115 14.65 -0.52 11.93
N HIS A 116 13.83 -1.27 12.66
CA HIS A 116 13.26 -2.52 12.17
C HIS A 116 11.82 -2.66 12.63
N LEU A 117 11.03 -3.37 11.82
CA LEU A 117 9.71 -3.85 12.21
C LEU A 117 9.83 -5.27 12.73
N HIS A 118 9.40 -5.48 13.97
CA HIS A 118 9.45 -6.77 14.67
C HIS A 118 8.17 -7.58 14.46
N GLU A 119 8.27 -8.89 14.63
CA GLU A 119 7.19 -9.82 14.34
C GLU A 119 5.95 -9.60 15.22
N TYR A 120 6.13 -9.38 16.51
CA TYR A 120 5.02 -9.28 17.46
C TYR A 120 4.88 -7.87 18.03
N GLY A 121 3.64 -7.45 18.23
CA GLY A 121 3.30 -6.29 19.06
C GLY A 121 3.27 -6.59 20.55
N ASP A 122 3.97 -7.64 21.00
CA ASP A 122 4.02 -8.05 22.41
C ASP A 122 5.09 -7.25 23.16
N THR A 123 4.63 -6.41 24.08
CA THR A 123 5.44 -5.52 24.90
C THR A 123 5.51 -5.96 26.37
N THR A 124 5.03 -7.16 26.70
CA THR A 124 4.90 -7.63 28.09
C THR A 124 6.24 -7.84 28.79
N ASN A 125 7.30 -8.16 28.03
CA ASN A 125 8.68 -8.25 28.51
C ASN A 125 9.58 -7.18 27.85
N GLY A 126 9.04 -5.96 27.71
CA GLY A 126 9.70 -4.86 27.03
C GLY A 126 9.96 -5.16 25.54
N CYS A 127 11.07 -4.68 24.99
CA CYS A 127 11.42 -4.91 23.59
C CYS A 127 11.83 -6.34 23.27
N MET A 128 12.08 -7.19 24.26
CA MET A 128 12.50 -8.57 24.01
C MET A 128 11.35 -9.46 23.53
N SER A 129 10.13 -9.18 23.97
CA SER A 129 8.93 -9.95 23.58
C SER A 129 8.42 -9.62 22.18
N THR A 130 8.93 -8.57 21.51
CA THR A 130 8.54 -8.25 20.13
C THR A 130 9.08 -9.28 19.13
N GLY A 131 10.04 -10.12 19.54
CA GLY A 131 10.58 -11.21 18.76
C GLY A 131 11.60 -10.77 17.71
N ALA A 132 11.79 -11.60 16.68
CA ALA A 132 12.69 -11.31 15.57
C ALA A 132 12.12 -10.23 14.64
N HIS A 133 12.90 -9.82 13.63
CA HIS A 133 12.40 -8.96 12.57
C HIS A 133 11.27 -9.67 11.82
N PHE A 134 10.27 -8.91 11.38
CA PHE A 134 9.17 -9.46 10.60
C PHE A 134 9.69 -10.06 9.27
N ASN A 135 9.56 -11.38 9.13
CA ASN A 135 10.16 -12.13 8.04
C ASN A 135 9.18 -13.17 7.46
N PRO A 136 8.11 -12.74 6.78
CA PRO A 136 7.09 -13.66 6.25
C PRO A 136 7.63 -14.57 5.13
N LYS A 137 8.79 -14.26 4.55
CA LYS A 137 9.41 -15.01 3.45
C LYS A 137 10.52 -15.96 3.91
N GLY A 138 10.90 -15.93 5.20
CA GLY A 138 11.98 -16.78 5.72
C GLY A 138 13.35 -16.49 5.11
N LEU A 139 13.63 -15.24 4.72
CA LEU A 139 14.90 -14.82 4.12
C LEU A 139 15.93 -14.47 5.20
N THR A 140 17.18 -14.22 4.80
CA THR A 140 18.20 -13.65 5.70
C THR A 140 18.07 -12.14 5.81
N HIS A 141 18.64 -11.56 6.86
CA HIS A 141 18.71 -10.11 7.05
C HIS A 141 19.46 -9.41 5.89
N GLY A 142 19.05 -8.20 5.54
CA GLY A 142 19.68 -7.38 4.50
C GLY A 142 19.37 -5.89 4.64
N ALA A 143 19.92 -5.07 3.74
CA ALA A 143 19.59 -3.66 3.64
C ALA A 143 18.24 -3.47 2.93
N PRO A 144 17.55 -2.31 3.08
CA PRO A 144 16.20 -2.12 2.53
C PRO A 144 16.07 -2.23 1.00
N LYS A 145 17.18 -2.14 0.27
CA LYS A 145 17.21 -2.26 -1.19
C LYS A 145 17.70 -3.62 -1.68
N ASP A 146 18.07 -4.52 -0.78
CA ASP A 146 18.54 -5.85 -1.13
C ASP A 146 17.35 -6.75 -1.49
N ASP A 147 17.55 -7.63 -2.47
CA ASP A 147 16.56 -8.64 -2.85
C ASP A 147 16.36 -9.68 -1.73
N VAL A 148 17.44 -10.01 -1.02
CA VAL A 148 17.45 -10.91 0.13
C VAL A 148 17.48 -10.08 1.40
N ARG A 149 16.31 -9.90 2.01
CA ARG A 149 16.14 -9.20 3.29
C ARG A 149 14.89 -9.68 4.01
N HIS A 150 14.81 -9.42 5.31
CA HIS A 150 13.52 -9.50 6.00
C HIS A 150 12.60 -8.37 5.55
N ALA A 151 11.28 -8.57 5.64
CA ALA A 151 10.32 -7.51 5.36
C ALA A 151 10.45 -6.34 6.35
N GLY A 152 10.80 -6.63 7.61
CA GLY A 152 11.01 -5.64 8.65
C GLY A 152 12.36 -4.92 8.61
N ASP A 153 13.23 -5.18 7.63
CA ASP A 153 14.54 -4.53 7.54
C ASP A 153 14.42 -3.14 6.91
N LEU A 154 14.29 -2.10 7.74
CA LEU A 154 14.13 -0.70 7.30
C LEU A 154 15.43 0.11 7.32
N GLY A 155 16.55 -0.54 7.70
CA GLY A 155 17.89 0.03 7.62
C GLY A 155 18.24 0.85 8.85
N ASN A 156 18.81 2.05 8.63
CA ASN A 156 19.23 2.92 9.73
C ASN A 156 18.55 4.29 9.66
N ILE A 157 18.14 4.80 10.82
CA ILE A 157 17.89 6.23 11.03
C ILE A 157 19.14 6.88 11.62
N VAL A 158 19.31 8.19 11.42
CA VAL A 158 20.51 8.91 11.84
C VAL A 158 20.12 9.98 12.85
N ALA A 159 20.62 9.86 14.08
CA ALA A 159 20.46 10.85 15.12
C ALA A 159 21.53 11.94 14.98
N ASN A 160 21.10 13.20 15.06
CA ASN A 160 21.98 14.36 15.07
C ASN A 160 22.70 14.54 16.43
N ALA A 161 23.46 15.63 16.57
CA ALA A 161 24.19 15.93 17.81
C ALA A 161 23.29 16.14 19.04
N ASP A 162 22.04 16.56 18.83
CA ASP A 162 21.02 16.75 19.87
C ASP A 162 20.29 15.45 20.22
N GLY A 163 20.66 14.33 19.60
CA GLY A 163 20.03 13.02 19.82
C GLY A 163 18.66 12.87 19.16
N VAL A 164 18.37 13.67 18.13
CA VAL A 164 17.12 13.64 17.36
C VAL A 164 17.36 12.97 16.01
N ALA A 165 16.55 11.96 15.70
CA ALA A 165 16.50 11.30 14.40
C ALA A 165 15.15 11.59 13.73
N GLU A 166 15.19 12.25 12.57
CA GLU A 166 14.03 12.44 11.70
C GLU A 166 14.30 11.78 10.34
N ALA A 167 13.39 10.93 9.87
CA ALA A 167 13.55 10.21 8.62
C ALA A 167 12.21 9.97 7.91
N THR A 168 12.26 9.84 6.59
CA THR A 168 11.17 9.32 5.77
C THR A 168 11.66 8.10 5.02
N ILE A 169 11.02 6.96 5.23
CA ILE A 169 11.35 5.69 4.59
C ILE A 169 10.15 5.28 3.73
N VAL A 170 10.39 4.76 2.53
CA VAL A 170 9.35 4.22 1.65
C VAL A 170 9.70 2.77 1.36
N ASP A 171 8.79 1.85 1.69
CA ASP A 171 9.05 0.41 1.60
C ASP A 171 7.83 -0.35 1.04
N ASN A 172 8.10 -1.45 0.33
CA ASN A 172 7.09 -2.26 -0.36
C ASN A 172 6.77 -3.60 0.34
N GLN A 173 7.37 -3.90 1.49
CA GLN A 173 7.22 -5.18 2.19
C GLN A 173 6.45 -5.07 3.52
N ILE A 174 6.05 -3.87 3.92
CA ILE A 174 5.33 -3.59 5.18
C ILE A 174 3.92 -2.99 4.93
N PRO A 175 3.01 -3.72 4.27
CA PRO A 175 1.67 -3.21 3.99
C PRO A 175 0.84 -3.01 5.27
N LEU A 176 -0.16 -2.15 5.22
CA LEU A 176 -1.11 -1.90 6.32
C LEU A 176 -2.39 -2.75 6.22
N SER A 177 -2.47 -3.63 5.23
CA SER A 177 -3.58 -4.56 5.02
C SER A 177 -3.12 -5.87 4.36
N GLY A 178 -4.03 -6.85 4.29
CA GLY A 178 -3.76 -8.15 3.68
C GLY A 178 -2.96 -9.09 4.58
N PRO A 179 -2.51 -10.24 4.05
CA PRO A 179 -1.89 -11.31 4.84
C PRO A 179 -0.60 -10.91 5.57
N ASN A 180 0.16 -9.98 4.99
CA ASN A 180 1.42 -9.49 5.56
C ASN A 180 1.24 -8.13 6.26
N SER A 181 0.02 -7.77 6.66
CA SER A 181 -0.22 -6.51 7.36
C SER A 181 0.68 -6.37 8.58
N VAL A 182 1.22 -5.16 8.77
CA VAL A 182 2.07 -4.83 9.92
C VAL A 182 1.31 -4.16 11.07
N VAL A 183 0.00 -3.94 10.90
CA VAL A 183 -0.86 -3.48 11.99
C VAL A 183 -0.84 -4.51 13.13
N GLY A 184 -0.64 -4.04 14.37
CA GLY A 184 -0.51 -4.90 15.55
C GLY A 184 0.88 -5.50 15.77
N ARG A 185 1.86 -5.15 14.92
CA ARG A 185 3.29 -5.47 15.11
C ARG A 185 4.03 -4.31 15.80
N ALA A 186 5.33 -4.46 16.03
CA ALA A 186 6.14 -3.45 16.72
C ALA A 186 7.23 -2.80 15.85
N LEU A 187 7.53 -1.53 16.14
CA LEU A 187 8.70 -0.79 15.67
C LEU A 187 9.63 -0.47 16.86
#